data_AF-A0A929GMV5-F1
#
_entry.id   AF-A0A929GMV5-F1
#
_cell.length_a   1.000
_cell.length_b   1.000
_cell.length_c   1.000
_cell.angle_alpha   90.00
_cell.angle_beta   90.00
_cell.angle_gamma   90.00
#
_symmetry.space_group_name_H-M   'P 1'
#
loop_
_entity.id
_entity.type
_entity.pdbx_description
1 polymer ?
#
loop_
_entity_poly.entity_id
_entity_poly.type
_entity_poly.pdbx_seq_one_letter_code
_entity_poly.pdbx_strand_id
1 'polypeptide(L)' 'PDKKLNLLHMNPGAIGKHGLHNVRTMLRFEIDRKKIQNLEVIEFNRK' A
#
# COMPACT_ATOMS: atom_id res chain seq x y z
N PRO A 1 -2.13 12.75 7.53
CA PRO A 1 -1.13 12.53 8.60
C PRO A 1 -1.79 12.69 9.98
N ASP A 2 -1.76 11.65 10.81
CA ASP A 2 -2.21 11.73 12.21
C ASP A 2 -1.30 12.73 12.96
N LYS A 3 -1.89 13.87 13.35
CA LYS A 3 -1.17 14.98 13.99
C LYS A 3 -0.79 14.68 15.46
N LYS A 4 -1.42 13.68 16.08
CA LYS A 4 -1.21 13.32 17.49
C LYS A 4 -0.13 12.26 17.66
N LEU A 5 -0.07 11.30 16.74
CA LEU A 5 0.78 10.11 16.86
C LEU A 5 2.00 10.12 15.93
N ASN A 6 2.12 11.12 15.04
CA ASN A 6 3.21 11.25 14.08
C ASN A 6 3.45 9.96 13.26
N LEU A 7 2.36 9.35 12.81
CA LEU A 7 2.39 8.10 12.04
C LEU A 7 2.35 8.37 10.54
N LEU A 8 3.04 7.50 9.79
CA LEU A 8 2.87 7.39 8.35
C LEU A 8 1.69 6.46 8.06
N HIS A 9 0.70 6.95 7.30
CA HIS A 9 -0.44 6.17 6.85
C HIS A 9 -0.27 5.80 5.38
N MET A 10 -0.34 4.52 5.09
CA MET A 10 -0.30 3.98 3.73
C MET A 10 -1.49 3.04 3.54
N ASN A 11 -2.28 3.27 2.49
CA ASN A 11 -3.46 2.46 2.20
C ASN A 11 -3.48 2.09 0.71
N PRO A 12 -3.13 0.85 0.33
CA PRO A 12 -3.19 0.38 -1.05
C PRO A 12 -4.62 0.14 -1.57
N GLY A 13 -5.68 0.34 -0.77
CA GLY A 13 -6.98 -0.24 -1.09
C GLY A 13 -6.97 -1.75 -0.88
N ALA A 14 -7.69 -2.52 -1.70
CA ALA A 14 -7.90 -3.96 -1.50
C ALA A 14 -7.04 -4.84 -2.43
N ILE A 15 -6.58 -5.98 -1.92
CA ILE A 15 -5.83 -7.02 -2.66
C ILE A 15 -6.59 -8.37 -2.74
N GLY A 16 -7.86 -8.38 -2.34
CA GLY A 16 -8.68 -9.59 -2.27
C GLY A 16 -8.87 -10.27 -3.63
N LYS A 17 -8.87 -11.62 -3.65
CA LYS A 17 -9.19 -12.42 -4.85
C LYS A 17 -10.69 -12.50 -5.14
N HIS A 18 -11.52 -12.19 -4.15
CA HIS A 18 -12.98 -12.18 -4.22
C HIS A 18 -13.51 -10.78 -3.89
N GLY A 19 -14.73 -10.47 -4.32
CA GLY A 19 -15.38 -9.17 -4.10
C GLY A 19 -15.57 -8.38 -5.39
N LEU A 20 -15.77 -7.07 -5.28
CA LEU A 20 -16.13 -6.17 -6.39
C LEU A 20 -14.95 -5.32 -6.91
N HIS A 21 -13.75 -5.48 -6.36
CA HIS A 21 -12.57 -4.72 -6.79
C HIS A 21 -12.13 -5.19 -8.18
N ASN A 22 -12.07 -4.27 -9.15
CA ASN A 22 -11.65 -4.54 -10.53
C ASN A 22 -10.12 -4.69 -10.65
N VAL A 23 -9.39 -3.90 -9.87
CA VAL A 23 -7.94 -3.91 -9.76
C VAL A 23 -7.57 -4.24 -8.32
N ARG A 24 -6.55 -5.07 -8.14
CA ARG A 24 -5.98 -5.40 -6.84
C ARG A 24 -4.67 -4.65 -6.69
N THR A 25 -4.49 -3.92 -5.60
CA THR A 25 -3.37 -3.00 -5.46
C THR A 25 -2.53 -3.35 -4.23
N MET A 26 -1.21 -3.35 -4.39
CA MET A 26 -0.23 -3.64 -3.34
C MET A 26 0.75 -2.47 -3.25
N LEU A 27 1.18 -2.14 -2.04
CA LEU A 27 2.35 -1.27 -1.83
C LEU A 27 3.56 -2.13 -1.53
N ARG A 28 4.66 -1.88 -2.24
CA ARG A 28 5.98 -2.43 -1.94
C ARG A 28 6.90 -1.28 -1.57
N PHE A 29 7.66 -1.42 -0.50
CA PHE A 29 8.66 -0.44 -0.10
C PHE A 29 9.75 -1.12 0.72
N GLU A 30 10.85 -0.42 0.87
CA GLU A 30 11.97 -0.83 1.69
C GLU A 30 12.03 0.00 2.97
N ILE A 31 12.47 -0.65 4.04
CA ILE A 31 12.76 0.01 5.32
C ILE A 31 14.25 -0.15 5.59
N ASP A 32 14.98 0.95 5.55
CA ASP A 32 16.37 1.03 6.00
C ASP A 32 16.44 1.87 7.28
N ARG A 33 16.61 1.20 8.42
CA ARG A 33 16.57 1.80 9.77
C ARG A 33 15.26 2.58 10.00
N LYS A 34 15.34 3.91 9.93
CA LYS A 34 14.21 4.85 10.11
C LYS A 34 13.70 5.42 8.79
N LYS A 35 14.33 5.08 7.68
CA LYS A 35 14.01 5.60 6.35
C LYS A 35 13.15 4.58 5.61
N ILE A 36 11.98 5.01 5.20
CA ILE A 36 11.16 4.30 4.22
C ILE A 36 11.56 4.83 2.85
N GLN A 37 11.86 3.92 1.91
CA GLN A 37 12.30 4.27 0.56
C GLN A 37 11.78 3.25 -0.47
N ASN A 38 12.01 3.53 -1.75
CA ASN A 38 11.66 2.64 -2.86
C ASN A 38 10.18 2.23 -2.82
N LEU A 39 9.28 3.19 -2.53
CA LEU A 39 7.84 2.97 -2.52
C LEU A 39 7.32 2.80 -3.95
N GLU A 40 6.64 1.69 -4.16
CA GLU A 40 6.04 1.29 -5.42
C GLU A 40 4.59 0.87 -5.21
N VAL A 41 3.76 1.18 -6.20
CA VAL A 41 2.39 0.70 -6.29
C VAL A 41 2.38 -0.40 -7.35
N ILE A 42 1.96 -1.60 -6.97
CA ILE A 42 1.83 -2.75 -7.86
C ILE A 42 0.34 -3.03 -8.05
N GLU A 43 -0.09 -3.05 -9.30
CA GLU A 43 -1.48 -3.32 -9.67
C GLU A 43 -1.60 -4.66 -10.40
N PHE A 44 -2.59 -5.44 -9.99
CA PHE A 44 -2.96 -6.69 -10.64
C PHE A 44 -4.37 -6.55 -11.17
N ASN A 45 -4.50 -6.55 -12.51
CA ASN A 45 -5.80 -6.69 -13.15
C ASN A 45 -6.43 -8.03 -12.74
N ARG A 46 -7.74 -8.04 -12.53
CA ARG A 46 -8.48 -9.30 -12.43
C ARG A 46 -8.50 -9.98 -13.79
N LYS A 47 -8.31 -11.30 -13.76
CA LYS A 47 -8.70 -12.18 -14.85
C LYS A 47 -10.18 -12.47 -14.75
#